data_AF-A0A6H5G1B2-F1
#
_entry.id   AF-A0A6H5G1B2-F1
#
_cell.length_a   1.000
_cell.length_b   1.000
_cell.length_c   1.000
_cell.angle_alpha   90.00
_cell.angle_beta   90.00
_cell.angle_gamma   90.00
#
_symmetry.space_group_name_H-M   'P 1'
#
loop_
_entity.id
_entity.type
_entity.pdbx_description
1 polymer ?
#
loop_
_entity_poly.entity_id
_entity_poly.type
_entity_poly.pdbx_seq_one_letter_code
_entity_poly.pdbx_strand_id
1 'polypeptide(L)'
;MEMIMDCFFENVFSEIDRADLLARYKRRNMVEYLSTVIQACSHVEGQPQEACRSAVASALNFHASTRGQNGQVCLMGKYHNVLYVAARLAFDWKLEHSETVCQLLDHMFLCERTFDRLMT
;
A
#
# COMPACT_ATOMS: atom_id res chain seq x y z
N MET A 1 -10.58 -1.07 11.32
CA MET A 1 -9.55 -0.62 10.34
C MET A 1 -10.05 -0.52 8.88
N GLU A 2 -10.65 -1.57 8.31
CA GLU A 2 -11.02 -1.67 6.87
C GLU A 2 -11.75 -0.43 6.30
N MET A 3 -12.87 -0.02 6.91
CA MET A 3 -13.64 1.17 6.50
C MET A 3 -12.81 2.46 6.44
N ILE A 4 -11.84 2.63 7.35
CA ILE A 4 -10.96 3.81 7.38
C ILE A 4 -10.07 3.81 6.15
N MET A 5 -9.52 2.64 5.81
CA MET A 5 -8.63 2.49 4.66
C MET A 5 -9.37 2.63 3.34
N ASP A 6 -10.58 2.09 3.23
CA ASP A 6 -11.41 2.25 2.03
C ASP A 6 -11.74 3.73 1.81
N CYS A 7 -12.21 4.42 2.86
CA CYS A 7 -12.47 5.85 2.80
C CYS A 7 -11.21 6.66 2.43
N PHE A 8 -10.05 6.31 2.99
CA PHE A 8 -8.78 6.95 2.67
C PHE A 8 -8.43 6.76 1.19
N PHE A 9 -8.50 5.55 0.65
CA PHE A 9 -8.13 5.28 -0.74
C PHE A 9 -9.12 5.90 -1.74
N GLU A 10 -10.41 5.87 -1.42
CA GLU A 10 -11.48 6.38 -2.29
C GLU A 10 -11.59 7.89 -2.29
N ASN A 11 -11.36 8.56 -1.16
CA ASN A 11 -11.66 10.00 -1.01
C ASN A 11 -10.41 10.88 -0.83
N VAL A 12 -9.28 10.31 -0.41
CA VAL A 12 -8.05 11.07 -0.14
C VAL A 12 -6.96 10.71 -1.14
N PHE A 13 -6.62 9.43 -1.24
CA PHE A 13 -5.55 8.96 -2.12
C PHE A 13 -5.90 9.07 -3.61
N SER A 14 -7.18 8.90 -3.95
CA SER A 14 -7.72 9.12 -5.30
C SER A 14 -7.50 10.55 -5.81
N GLU A 15 -7.43 11.53 -4.92
CA GLU A 15 -7.31 12.96 -5.23
C GLU A 15 -5.87 13.47 -5.29
N ILE A 16 -4.89 12.74 -4.75
CA ILE A 16 -3.48 13.19 -4.82
C ILE A 16 -2.95 13.17 -6.26
N ASP A 17 -1.99 14.03 -6.59
CA ASP A 17 -1.39 14.05 -7.93
C ASP A 17 -0.77 12.70 -8.32
N ARG A 18 -0.86 12.34 -9.60
CA ARG A 18 -0.20 11.12 -10.13
C ARG A 18 1.31 11.09 -9.81
N ALA A 19 1.94 12.26 -9.76
CA ALA A 19 3.35 12.44 -9.47
C ALA A 19 3.69 12.46 -7.97
N ASP A 20 2.70 12.50 -7.08
CA ASP A 20 2.92 12.82 -5.66
C ASP A 20 3.85 11.81 -4.99
N LEU A 21 3.65 10.51 -5.25
CA LEU A 21 4.51 9.47 -4.68
C LEU A 21 5.81 9.20 -5.44
N LEU A 22 6.21 10.01 -6.43
CA LEU A 22 7.48 9.80 -7.15
C LEU A 22 8.69 10.04 -6.24
N ALA A 23 8.62 11.04 -5.36
CA ALA A 23 9.70 11.37 -4.44
C ALA A 23 9.76 10.39 -3.26
N ARG A 24 10.95 9.89 -2.93
CA ARG A 24 11.16 8.94 -1.83
C ARG A 24 10.63 9.47 -0.49
N TYR A 25 10.86 10.75 -0.19
CA TYR A 25 10.41 11.35 1.07
C TYR A 25 8.87 11.39 1.17
N LYS A 26 8.14 11.59 0.05
CA LYS A 26 6.68 11.56 0.05
C LYS A 26 6.14 10.15 0.32
N ARG A 27 6.79 9.11 -0.22
CA ARG A 27 6.49 7.72 0.15
C ARG A 27 6.75 7.45 1.63
N ARG A 28 7.87 7.96 2.18
CA ARG A 28 8.16 7.85 3.62
C ARG A 28 7.09 8.53 4.48
N ASN A 29 6.68 9.76 4.13
CA ASN A 29 5.62 10.46 4.83
C ASN A 29 4.29 9.69 4.79
N MET A 30 3.98 9.04 3.66
CA MET A 30 2.80 8.18 3.54
C MET A 30 2.89 6.94 4.45
N VAL A 31 4.07 6.32 4.55
CA VAL A 31 4.32 5.21 5.49
C VAL A 31 4.15 5.66 6.93
N GLU A 32 4.67 6.84 7.29
CA GLU A 32 4.52 7.43 8.64
C GLU A 32 3.06 7.70 8.98
N TYR A 33 2.31 8.29 8.05
CA TYR A 33 0.87 8.53 8.19
C TYR A 33 0.11 7.22 8.41
N LEU A 34 0.29 6.24 7.52
CA LEU A 34 -0.40 4.95 7.63
C LEU A 34 0.03 4.16 8.88
N SER A 35 1.29 4.26 9.29
CA SER A 35 1.75 3.67 10.55
C SER A 35 1.06 4.31 11.77
N THR A 36 0.80 5.62 11.72
CA THR A 36 0.04 6.30 12.78
C THR A 36 -1.40 5.80 12.84
N VAL A 37 -2.04 5.58 11.68
CA VAL A 37 -3.40 5.01 11.60
C VAL A 37 -3.42 3.56 12.11
N ILE A 38 -2.46 2.73 11.69
CA ILE A 38 -2.32 1.34 12.18
C ILE A 38 -2.15 1.35 13.69
N GLN A 39 -1.25 2.17 14.24
CA GLN A 39 -1.01 2.26 15.68
C GLN A 39 -2.28 2.66 16.45
N ALA A 40 -3.01 3.66 15.95
CA ALA A 40 -4.26 4.11 16.55
C ALA A 40 -5.32 2.99 16.55
N CYS A 41 -5.52 2.30 15.43
CA CYS A 41 -6.47 1.19 15.34
C CYS A 41 -6.04 0.00 16.22
N SER A 42 -4.74 -0.30 16.25
CA SER A 42 -4.16 -1.36 17.07
C SER A 42 -4.37 -1.13 18.57
N HIS A 43 -4.35 0.13 19.02
CA HIS A 43 -4.58 0.46 20.42
C HIS A 43 -6.03 0.18 20.85
N VAL A 44 -6.98 0.34 19.93
CA VAL A 44 -8.41 0.11 20.18
C VAL A 44 -8.76 -1.38 20.06
N GLU A 45 -8.27 -2.05 19.01
CA GLU A 45 -8.65 -3.42 18.65
C GLU A 45 -7.71 -4.49 19.26
N GLY A 46 -6.52 -4.10 19.71
CA GLY A 46 -5.51 -5.02 20.26
C GLY A 46 -4.84 -5.93 19.22
N GLN A 47 -4.99 -5.63 17.92
CA GLN A 47 -4.58 -6.52 16.82
C GLN A 47 -3.69 -5.80 15.78
N PRO A 48 -2.43 -5.49 16.11
CA PRO A 48 -1.54 -4.74 15.22
C PRO A 48 -1.20 -5.43 13.90
N GLN A 49 -1.10 -6.77 13.92
CA GLN A 49 -0.87 -7.55 12.70
C GLN A 49 -2.05 -7.45 11.73
N GLU A 50 -3.29 -7.53 12.23
CA GLU A 50 -4.49 -7.43 11.40
C GLU A 50 -4.70 -5.99 10.89
N ALA A 51 -4.39 -4.98 11.71
CA ALA A 51 -4.42 -3.59 11.27
C ALA A 51 -3.41 -3.31 10.15
N CYS A 52 -2.17 -3.81 10.28
CA CYS A 52 -1.16 -3.73 9.23
C CYS A 52 -1.59 -4.48 7.96
N ARG A 53 -2.08 -5.72 8.11
CA ARG A 53 -2.58 -6.55 7.02
C ARG A 53 -3.69 -5.82 6.24
N SER A 54 -4.65 -5.24 6.96
CA SER A 54 -5.75 -4.46 6.37
C SER A 54 -5.22 -3.27 5.57
N ALA A 55 -4.24 -2.52 6.09
CA ALA A 55 -3.64 -1.40 5.36
C ALA A 55 -2.96 -1.85 4.05
N VAL A 56 -2.21 -2.96 4.09
CA VAL A 56 -1.56 -3.54 2.91
C VAL A 56 -2.60 -4.07 1.92
N ALA A 57 -3.63 -4.76 2.40
CA ALA A 57 -4.71 -5.28 1.57
C ALA A 57 -5.47 -4.17 0.84
N SER A 58 -5.81 -3.06 1.52
CA SER A 58 -6.47 -1.93 0.87
C SER A 58 -5.59 -1.28 -0.21
N ALA A 59 -4.27 -1.19 0.00
CA ALA A 59 -3.35 -0.72 -1.03
C ALA A 59 -3.30 -1.66 -2.25
N LEU A 60 -3.36 -2.98 -2.03
CA LEU A 60 -3.44 -3.97 -3.10
C LEU A 60 -4.75 -3.88 -3.87
N ASN A 61 -5.87 -3.71 -3.17
CA ASN A 61 -7.19 -3.55 -3.75
C ASN A 61 -7.25 -2.29 -4.61
N PHE A 62 -6.71 -1.17 -4.13
CA PHE A 62 -6.61 0.07 -4.90
C PHE A 62 -5.78 -0.10 -6.18
N HIS A 63 -4.63 -0.78 -6.10
CA HIS A 63 -3.82 -1.07 -7.29
C HIS A 63 -4.56 -2.01 -8.26
N ALA A 64 -5.19 -3.08 -7.76
CA ALA A 64 -5.90 -4.05 -8.57
C ALA A 64 -7.12 -3.43 -9.29
N SER A 65 -7.91 -2.61 -8.59
CA SER A 65 -9.10 -1.96 -9.15
C SER A 65 -8.72 -1.00 -10.26
N THR A 66 -7.72 -0.13 -10.03
CA THR A 66 -7.26 0.85 -11.02
C THR A 66 -6.57 0.19 -12.22
N ARG A 67 -5.81 -0.89 -11.99
CA ARG A 67 -5.26 -1.73 -13.07
C ARG A 67 -6.37 -2.42 -13.87
N GLY A 68 -7.40 -2.93 -13.21
CA GLY A 68 -8.56 -3.56 -13.85
C GLY A 68 -9.33 -2.59 -14.74
N GLN A 69 -9.57 -1.37 -14.24
CA GLN A 69 -10.18 -0.27 -15.00
C GLN A 69 -9.32 0.18 -16.20
N ASN A 70 -8.01 -0.03 -16.14
CA ASN A 70 -7.05 0.28 -17.20
C ASN A 70 -6.64 -0.97 -18.02
N GLY A 71 -7.57 -1.90 -18.26
CA GLY A 71 -7.33 -3.03 -19.15
C GLY A 71 -6.24 -4.00 -18.68
N GLN A 72 -6.10 -4.19 -17.37
CA GLN A 72 -5.05 -5.00 -16.74
C GLN A 72 -3.63 -4.44 -16.91
N VAL A 73 -3.50 -3.13 -17.15
CA VAL A 73 -2.21 -2.43 -17.24
C VAL A 73 -2.08 -1.44 -16.08
N CYS A 74 -0.94 -1.44 -15.39
CA CYS A 74 -0.68 -0.52 -14.29
C CYS A 74 -0.53 0.93 -14.80
N LEU A 75 -1.19 1.88 -14.12
CA LEU A 75 -1.19 3.31 -14.45
C LEU A 75 0.09 4.06 -14.04
N MET A 76 1.06 3.38 -13.40
CA MET A 76 2.31 3.97 -12.90
C MET A 76 2.07 5.15 -11.94
N GLY A 77 3.11 5.91 -11.58
CA GLY A 77 2.98 7.05 -10.66
C GLY A 77 2.42 6.61 -9.30
N LYS A 78 1.48 7.35 -8.72
CA LYS A 78 0.84 7.01 -7.43
C LYS A 78 0.23 5.61 -7.39
N TYR A 79 -0.35 5.17 -8.51
CA TYR A 79 -1.05 3.88 -8.61
C TYR A 79 -0.11 2.70 -8.40
N HIS A 80 1.12 2.82 -8.90
CA HIS A 80 2.16 1.83 -8.67
C HIS A 80 2.92 2.09 -7.37
N ASN A 81 3.20 3.36 -7.08
CA ASN A 81 4.04 3.73 -5.95
C ASN A 81 3.41 3.44 -4.58
N VAL A 82 2.08 3.26 -4.53
CA VAL A 82 1.38 2.74 -3.36
C VAL A 82 1.89 1.35 -2.94
N LEU A 83 2.31 0.51 -3.89
CA LEU A 83 2.84 -0.83 -3.58
C LEU A 83 4.17 -0.74 -2.81
N TYR A 84 5.00 0.28 -3.09
CA TYR A 84 6.21 0.53 -2.29
C TYR A 84 5.90 1.02 -0.88
N VAL A 85 4.84 1.81 -0.71
CA VAL A 85 4.35 2.20 0.61
C VAL A 85 3.88 0.96 1.36
N ALA A 86 3.08 0.11 0.73
CA ALA A 86 2.61 -1.14 1.29
C ALA A 86 3.75 -2.11 1.65
N ALA A 87 4.76 -2.24 0.78
CA ALA A 87 5.94 -3.09 1.03
C ALA A 87 6.74 -2.58 2.23
N ARG A 88 6.89 -1.26 2.33
CA ARG A 88 7.57 -0.66 3.47
C ARG A 88 6.77 -0.84 4.77
N LEU A 89 5.45 -0.71 4.74
CA LEU A 89 4.59 -1.00 5.90
C LEU A 89 4.71 -2.47 6.34
N ALA A 90 4.59 -3.41 5.39
CA ALA A 90 4.72 -4.84 5.69
C ALA A 90 6.08 -5.16 6.33
N PHE A 91 7.16 -4.53 5.85
CA PHE A 91 8.49 -4.69 6.41
C PHE A 91 8.63 -4.07 7.80
N ASP A 92 8.28 -2.78 7.97
CA ASP A 92 8.47 -2.05 9.22
C ASP A 92 7.63 -2.64 10.37
N TRP A 93 6.43 -3.14 10.06
CA TRP A 93 5.53 -3.81 11.02
C TRP A 93 5.77 -5.31 11.14
N LYS A 94 6.75 -5.86 10.40
CA LYS A 94 7.06 -7.30 10.38
C LYS A 94 5.81 -8.16 10.15
N LEU A 95 5.04 -7.82 9.12
CA LEU A 95 3.79 -8.50 8.82
C LEU A 95 4.03 -10.01 8.61
N GLU A 96 3.43 -10.84 9.44
CA GLU A 96 3.66 -12.30 9.42
C GLU A 96 2.74 -13.03 8.43
N HIS A 97 1.68 -12.37 7.96
CA HIS A 97 0.69 -12.94 7.06
C HIS A 97 1.27 -13.16 5.64
N SER A 98 1.85 -14.34 5.43
CA SER A 98 2.63 -14.68 4.24
C SER A 98 1.84 -14.53 2.94
N GLU A 99 0.55 -14.88 2.92
CA GLU A 99 -0.26 -14.75 1.70
C GLU A 99 -0.37 -13.29 1.23
N THR A 100 -0.56 -12.34 2.15
CA THR A 100 -0.65 -10.91 1.82
C THR A 100 0.70 -10.38 1.32
N VAL A 101 1.80 -10.84 1.92
CA VAL A 101 3.16 -10.49 1.48
C VAL A 101 3.43 -11.06 0.08
N CYS A 102 3.05 -12.31 -0.19
CA CYS A 102 3.18 -12.91 -1.52
C CYS A 102 2.36 -12.15 -2.57
N GLN A 103 1.09 -11.85 -2.30
CA GLN A 103 0.23 -11.07 -3.20
C GLN A 103 0.83 -9.70 -3.52
N LEU A 104 1.45 -9.06 -2.54
CA LEU A 104 2.14 -7.78 -2.72
C LEU A 104 3.33 -7.90 -3.67
N LEU A 105 4.19 -8.89 -3.44
CA LEU A 105 5.34 -9.15 -4.32
C LEU A 105 4.88 -9.51 -5.74
N ASP A 106 3.82 -10.29 -5.88
CA ASP A 106 3.24 -10.66 -7.18
C ASP A 106 2.73 -9.42 -7.93
N HIS A 107 1.99 -8.53 -7.25
CA HIS A 107 1.50 -7.29 -7.87
C HIS A 107 2.65 -6.40 -8.36
N MET A 108 3.73 -6.30 -7.58
CA MET A 108 4.93 -5.55 -7.98
C MET A 108 5.62 -6.21 -9.18
N PHE A 109 5.85 -7.53 -9.12
CA PHE A 109 6.54 -8.27 -10.16
C PHE A 109 5.75 -8.30 -11.48
N LEU A 110 4.43 -8.40 -11.44
CA LEU A 110 3.58 -8.34 -12.64
C LEU A 110 3.75 -7.03 -13.41
N CYS A 111 4.02 -5.92 -12.72
CA CYS A 111 4.19 -4.62 -13.32
C CYS A 111 5.64 -4.37 -13.78
N GLU A 112 6.62 -4.77 -12.99
CA GLU A 112 8.03 -4.40 -13.21
C GLU A 112 8.91 -5.51 -13.77
N ARG A 113 8.50 -6.77 -13.60
CA ARG A 113 9.28 -7.97 -13.95
C ARG A 113 10.64 -8.06 -13.25
N THR A 114 10.81 -7.32 -12.15
CA THR A 114 11.99 -7.31 -11.29
C THR A 114 11.58 -6.81 -9.89
N PHE A 115 12.50 -6.90 -8.93
CA PHE A 115 12.38 -6.34 -7.58
C PHE A 115 13.44 -5.27 -7.27
N ASP A 116 14.22 -4.83 -8.27
CA ASP A 116 15.40 -3.97 -8.05
C ASP A 116 15.08 -2.70 -7.24
N ARG A 117 13.89 -2.14 -7.45
CA ARG A 117 13.44 -0.91 -6.81
C ARG A 117 13.08 -1.05 -5.33
N LEU A 118 12.91 -2.27 -4.82
CA LEU A 118 12.78 -2.50 -3.37
C LEU A 118 14.08 -2.23 -2.62
N MET A 119 15.22 -2.40 -3.30
CA MET A 119 16.55 -2.28 -2.70
C MET A 119 17.17 -0.89 -2.87
N THR A 120 16.52 0.02 -3.61
CA THR A 120 17.04 1.35 -3.96
C THR A 120 16.32 2.48 -3.26
#